data_AF-A0A1V4UP67-F1
#
_entry.id   AF-A0A1V4UP67-F1
#
_cell.length_a   1.000
_cell.length_b   1.000
_cell.length_c   1.000
_cell.angle_alpha   90.00
_cell.angle_beta   90.00
_cell.angle_gamma   90.00
#
_symmetry.space_group_name_H-M   'P 1'
#
loop_
_entity.id
_entity.type
_entity.pdbx_description
1 polymer ?
#
loop_
_entity_poly.entity_id
_entity_poly.type
_entity_poly.pdbx_seq_one_letter_code
_entity_poly.pdbx_strand_id
1 'polypeptide(L)'
;MKSQTFRSVQTQEIEESFFQTPTFQALTIGVPFCVFKLLFGLLCVRIGKEQGSFSMEFFGWLVIAWAFADLLMNLARVVFHLAGRASPIEYCTIAQAGQLIRRPGLFLALDTFISFSIICLVLWSGWIARLSREESYIWYAATTLNLISISLVNIWLELRR
;
A
#
# COMPACT_ATOMS: atom_id res chain seq x y z
N MET A 1 40.44 19.46 -9.26
CA MET A 1 40.31 17.98 -9.23
C MET A 1 39.87 17.40 -7.88
N LYS A 2 39.20 18.14 -6.96
CA LYS A 2 38.64 17.58 -5.70
C LYS A 2 37.11 17.69 -5.58
N SER A 3 36.43 18.34 -6.53
CA SER A 3 35.00 18.65 -6.45
C SER A 3 34.09 17.62 -7.13
N GLN A 4 34.61 16.78 -8.03
CA GLN A 4 33.80 15.79 -8.76
C GLN A 4 33.61 14.48 -8.00
N THR A 5 34.57 14.06 -7.16
CA THR A 5 34.52 12.79 -6.41
C THR A 5 33.56 12.84 -5.22
N PHE A 6 33.30 14.02 -4.66
CA PHE A 6 32.38 14.17 -3.52
C PHE A 6 30.91 14.12 -3.95
N ARG A 7 30.59 14.58 -5.17
CA ARG A 7 29.23 14.54 -5.72
C ARG A 7 28.76 13.12 -6.10
N SER A 8 29.67 12.27 -6.57
CA SER A 8 29.33 10.89 -6.98
C SER A 8 29.06 9.97 -5.78
N VAL A 9 29.82 10.11 -4.69
CA VAL A 9 29.63 9.33 -3.46
C VAL A 9 28.31 9.67 -2.76
N GLN A 10 27.98 10.97 -2.70
CA GLN A 10 26.75 11.44 -2.04
C GLN A 10 25.48 11.10 -2.82
N THR A 11 25.55 11.07 -4.16
CA THR A 11 24.42 10.67 -5.01
C THR A 11 24.14 9.16 -4.89
N GLN A 12 25.18 8.32 -4.77
CA GLN A 12 25.03 6.88 -4.57
C GLN A 12 24.44 6.51 -3.20
N GLU A 13 24.85 7.14 -2.09
CA GLU A 13 24.25 6.85 -0.77
C GLU A 13 22.79 7.34 -0.63
N ILE A 14 22.43 8.45 -1.27
CA ILE A 14 21.05 8.97 -1.28
C ILE A 14 20.14 8.05 -2.14
N GLU A 15 20.65 7.51 -3.25
CA GLU A 15 19.94 6.55 -4.12
C GLU A 15 19.83 5.13 -3.53
N GLU A 16 20.84 4.66 -2.79
CA GLU A 16 20.81 3.36 -2.09
C GLU A 16 19.67 3.28 -1.04
N SER A 17 19.31 4.42 -0.47
CA SER A 17 18.30 4.57 0.58
C SER A 17 16.89 4.82 0.05
N PHE A 18 16.75 5.65 -0.99
CA PHE A 18 15.46 6.25 -1.37
C PHE A 18 14.33 5.22 -1.60
N PHE A 19 14.56 4.23 -2.46
CA PHE A 19 13.57 3.18 -2.79
C PHE A 19 13.28 2.21 -1.64
N GLN A 20 14.21 2.11 -0.69
CA GLN A 20 14.06 1.30 0.52
C GLN A 20 13.56 2.13 1.71
N THR A 21 13.38 3.46 1.55
CA THR A 21 12.90 4.29 2.65
C THR A 21 11.48 3.85 3.05
N PRO A 22 11.21 3.83 4.36
CA PRO A 22 9.85 3.65 4.87
C PRO A 22 8.84 4.61 4.23
N THR A 23 9.27 5.81 3.85
CA THR A 23 8.41 6.80 3.19
C THR A 23 8.08 6.42 1.76
N PHE A 24 9.07 6.04 0.94
CA PHE A 24 8.81 5.59 -0.43
C PHE A 24 7.90 4.36 -0.43
N GLN A 25 8.20 3.36 0.40
CA GLN A 25 7.40 2.14 0.50
C GLN A 25 5.97 2.42 0.99
N ALA A 26 5.80 3.24 2.04
CA ALA A 26 4.48 3.57 2.53
C ALA A 26 3.66 4.36 1.50
N LEU A 27 4.25 5.33 0.80
CA LEU A 27 3.53 6.16 -0.17
C LEU A 27 3.25 5.45 -1.50
N THR A 28 4.14 4.58 -1.95
CA THR A 28 4.03 3.95 -3.28
C THR A 28 3.52 2.52 -3.25
N ILE A 29 3.60 1.84 -2.11
CA ILE A 29 3.11 0.47 -1.96
C ILE A 29 1.96 0.45 -0.94
N GLY A 30 2.18 0.99 0.26
CA GLY A 30 1.21 0.98 1.35
C GLY A 30 -0.08 1.75 1.06
N VAL A 31 0.02 3.01 0.64
CA VAL A 31 -1.13 3.87 0.33
C VAL A 31 -1.96 3.28 -0.81
N PRO A 32 -1.38 2.83 -1.94
CA PRO A 32 -2.16 2.13 -2.96
C PRO A 32 -2.91 0.90 -2.46
N PHE A 33 -2.29 0.06 -1.61
CA PHE A 33 -2.99 -1.09 -1.02
C PHE A 33 -4.17 -0.67 -0.14
N CYS A 34 -4.03 0.40 0.64
CA CYS A 34 -5.15 0.97 1.40
C CYS A 34 -6.26 1.48 0.48
N VAL A 35 -5.90 2.14 -0.62
CA VAL A 35 -6.85 2.62 -1.64
C VAL A 35 -7.63 1.47 -2.26
N PHE A 36 -6.98 0.37 -2.64
CA PHE A 36 -7.68 -0.79 -3.21
C PHE A 36 -8.68 -1.39 -2.23
N LYS A 37 -8.30 -1.56 -0.95
CA LYS A 37 -9.21 -2.04 0.09
C LYS A 37 -10.40 -1.09 0.28
N LEU A 38 -10.14 0.22 0.34
CA LEU A 38 -11.19 1.22 0.51
C LEU A 38 -12.20 1.19 -0.64
N LEU A 39 -11.71 1.24 -1.89
CA LEU A 39 -12.56 1.21 -3.07
C LEU A 39 -13.31 -0.12 -3.20
N PHE A 40 -12.68 -1.24 -2.86
CA PHE A 40 -13.34 -2.54 -2.81
C PHE A 40 -14.44 -2.58 -1.74
N GLY A 41 -14.18 -2.07 -0.54
CA GLY A 41 -15.18 -1.97 0.52
C GLY A 41 -16.39 -1.12 0.11
N LEU A 42 -16.15 0.01 -0.57
CA LEU A 42 -17.22 0.85 -1.14
C LEU A 42 -18.03 0.11 -2.22
N LEU A 43 -17.37 -0.66 -3.09
CA LEU A 43 -18.05 -1.51 -4.07
C LEU A 43 -18.91 -2.57 -3.36
N CYS A 44 -18.40 -3.24 -2.33
CA CYS A 44 -19.17 -4.20 -1.54
C CYS A 44 -20.40 -3.58 -0.90
N VAL A 45 -20.30 -2.37 -0.32
CA VAL A 45 -21.45 -1.64 0.22
C VAL A 45 -22.45 -1.30 -0.88
N ARG A 46 -21.98 -0.78 -2.02
CA ARG A 46 -22.85 -0.38 -3.16
C ARG A 46 -23.62 -1.58 -3.70
N ILE A 47 -22.94 -2.69 -3.96
CA ILE A 47 -23.53 -3.92 -4.49
C ILE A 47 -24.41 -4.60 -3.45
N GLY A 48 -23.99 -4.62 -2.18
CA GLY A 48 -24.79 -5.16 -1.07
C GLY A 48 -26.13 -4.44 -0.94
N LYS A 49 -26.14 -3.11 -1.04
CA LYS A 49 -27.37 -2.31 -1.05
C LYS A 49 -28.25 -2.59 -2.27
N GLU A 50 -27.68 -2.64 -3.47
CA GLU A 50 -28.41 -2.96 -4.70
C GLU A 50 -29.07 -4.35 -4.64
N GLN A 51 -28.41 -5.33 -4.03
CA GLN A 51 -28.90 -6.70 -3.88
C GLN A 51 -29.78 -6.92 -2.64
N GLY A 52 -29.92 -5.92 -1.76
CA GLY A 52 -30.57 -6.08 -0.46
C GLY A 52 -29.83 -7.04 0.49
N SER A 53 -28.55 -7.30 0.26
CA SER A 53 -27.73 -8.22 1.05
C SER A 53 -27.05 -7.50 2.21
N PHE A 54 -27.65 -7.62 3.39
CA PHE A 54 -27.10 -7.03 4.63
C PHE A 54 -25.69 -7.56 4.95
N SER A 55 -25.44 -8.86 4.71
CA SER A 55 -24.13 -9.46 4.97
C SER A 55 -23.03 -8.86 4.11
N MET A 56 -23.32 -8.58 2.83
CA MET A 56 -22.35 -7.99 1.92
C MET A 56 -22.09 -6.52 2.22
N GLU A 57 -23.14 -5.77 2.58
CA GLU A 57 -23.00 -4.40 3.03
C GLU A 57 -22.15 -4.31 4.31
N PHE A 58 -22.45 -5.14 5.31
CA PHE A 58 -21.70 -5.20 6.55
C PHE A 58 -20.23 -5.56 6.32
N PHE A 59 -19.97 -6.55 5.47
CA PHE A 59 -18.61 -6.90 5.07
C PHE A 59 -17.87 -5.72 4.42
N GLY A 60 -18.54 -4.99 3.52
CA GLY A 60 -17.96 -3.80 2.90
C GLY A 60 -17.54 -2.74 3.93
N TRP A 61 -18.38 -2.48 4.94
CA TRP A 61 -18.05 -1.57 6.04
C TRP A 61 -16.86 -2.04 6.88
N LEU A 62 -16.75 -3.35 7.15
CA LEU A 62 -15.57 -3.91 7.84
C LEU A 62 -14.28 -3.68 7.05
N VAL A 63 -14.33 -3.89 5.73
CA VAL A 63 -13.17 -3.66 4.86
C VAL A 63 -12.81 -2.17 4.82
N ILE A 64 -13.79 -1.26 4.78
CA ILE A 64 -13.55 0.19 4.84
C ILE A 64 -12.84 0.57 6.13
N ALA A 65 -13.32 0.09 7.28
CA ALA A 65 -12.72 0.36 8.58
C ALA A 65 -11.28 -0.16 8.65
N TRP A 66 -11.04 -1.37 8.13
CA TRP A 66 -9.70 -1.96 8.05
C TRP A 66 -8.77 -1.16 7.12
N ALA A 67 -9.24 -0.74 5.94
CA ALA A 67 -8.49 0.11 5.02
C ALA A 67 -8.07 1.43 5.65
N PHE A 68 -8.97 2.05 6.44
CA PHE A 68 -8.68 3.29 7.15
C PHE A 68 -7.63 3.10 8.25
N ALA A 69 -7.72 1.99 9.01
CA ALA A 69 -6.69 1.65 9.98
C ALA A 69 -5.32 1.53 9.30
N ASP A 70 -5.22 0.72 8.23
CA ASP A 70 -3.98 0.55 7.46
C ASP A 70 -3.43 1.86 6.90
N LEU A 71 -4.31 2.75 6.43
CA LEU A 71 -3.91 4.08 5.95
C LEU A 71 -3.27 4.90 7.06
N LEU A 72 -3.88 4.92 8.26
CA LEU A 72 -3.35 5.66 9.40
C LEU A 72 -1.96 5.15 9.82
N MET A 73 -1.72 3.84 9.84
CA MET A 73 -0.38 3.32 10.18
C MET A 73 0.65 3.63 9.09
N ASN A 74 0.27 3.55 7.82
CA ASN A 74 1.17 3.93 6.72
C ASN A 74 1.52 5.43 6.80
N LEU A 75 0.56 6.30 7.08
CA LEU A 75 0.80 7.73 7.29
C LEU A 75 1.65 7.99 8.54
N ALA A 76 1.37 7.31 9.66
CA ALA A 76 2.16 7.44 10.87
C ALA A 76 3.62 7.06 10.60
N ARG A 77 3.87 5.96 9.87
CA ARG A 77 5.22 5.52 9.48
C ARG A 77 5.95 6.58 8.65
N VAL A 78 5.26 7.26 7.74
CA VAL A 78 5.80 8.41 6.98
C VAL A 78 6.15 9.56 7.92
N VAL A 79 5.23 9.96 8.80
CA VAL A 79 5.44 11.10 9.72
C VAL A 79 6.60 10.86 10.68
N PHE A 80 6.71 9.67 11.28
CA PHE A 80 7.82 9.32 12.18
C PHE A 80 9.16 9.32 11.45
N HIS A 81 9.20 8.78 10.22
CA HIS A 81 10.39 8.80 9.38
C HIS A 81 10.83 10.23 9.05
N LEU A 82 9.89 11.09 8.64
CA LEU A 82 10.17 12.51 8.35
C LEU A 82 10.61 13.29 9.60
N ALA A 83 10.14 12.91 10.79
CA ALA A 83 10.55 13.50 12.07
C ALA A 83 11.92 13.01 12.56
N GLY A 84 12.60 12.12 11.82
CA GLY A 84 13.89 11.56 12.22
C GLY A 84 13.83 10.70 13.49
N ARG A 85 12.64 10.24 13.88
CA ARG A 85 12.42 9.43 15.08
C ARG A 85 12.27 7.96 14.68
N ALA A 86 12.79 7.05 15.51
CA ALA A 86 12.46 5.64 15.40
C ALA A 86 10.94 5.48 15.55
N SER A 87 10.27 5.02 14.49
CA SER A 87 8.82 4.80 14.51
C SER A 87 8.50 3.66 15.48
N PRO A 88 7.60 3.83 16.46
CA PRO A 88 7.08 2.71 17.24
C PRO A 88 6.17 1.78 16.41
N ILE A 89 5.88 2.15 15.15
CA ILE A 89 5.02 1.44 14.21
C ILE A 89 5.87 1.00 13.03
N GLU A 90 6.20 -0.29 13.00
CA GLU A 90 7.00 -0.89 11.92
C GLU A 90 6.14 -1.44 10.77
N TYR A 91 4.85 -1.75 10.97
CA TYR A 91 4.00 -2.47 10.01
C TYR A 91 2.49 -2.06 10.00
N CYS A 92 1.72 -2.53 9.00
CA CYS A 92 0.24 -2.38 8.87
C CYS A 92 -0.56 -3.15 9.95
N THR A 93 -1.89 -3.00 10.05
CA THR A 93 -2.69 -3.42 11.24
C THR A 93 -2.56 -4.91 11.49
N ILE A 94 -2.67 -5.67 10.40
CA ILE A 94 -2.54 -7.12 10.39
C ILE A 94 -1.12 -7.55 10.80
N ALA A 95 -0.09 -6.82 10.38
CA ALA A 95 1.30 -7.09 10.74
C ALA A 95 1.66 -6.66 12.16
N GLN A 96 1.00 -5.63 12.70
CA GLN A 96 1.10 -5.25 14.10
C GLN A 96 0.36 -6.25 15.01
N ALA A 97 -0.78 -6.80 14.58
CA ALA A 97 -1.38 -7.97 15.23
C ALA A 97 -0.44 -9.20 15.16
N GLY A 98 0.28 -9.37 14.05
CA GLY A 98 1.30 -10.39 13.87
C GLY A 98 2.53 -10.28 14.77
N GLN A 99 2.82 -9.07 15.28
CA GLN A 99 3.87 -8.85 16.30
C GLN A 99 3.53 -9.56 17.62
N LEU A 100 2.24 -9.67 17.97
CA LEU A 100 1.79 -10.45 19.13
C LEU A 100 2.13 -11.94 19.00
N ILE A 101 2.23 -12.44 17.76
CA ILE A 101 2.59 -13.82 17.40
C ILE A 101 4.08 -13.91 16.98
N ARG A 102 4.86 -12.83 17.16
CA ARG A 102 6.29 -12.71 16.81
C ARG A 102 6.63 -12.97 15.33
N ARG A 103 5.68 -12.82 14.40
CA ARG A 103 5.90 -13.04 12.95
C ARG A 103 5.35 -11.91 12.07
N PRO A 104 5.77 -10.65 12.26
CA PRO A 104 5.23 -9.51 11.51
C PRO A 104 5.37 -9.63 9.99
N GLY A 105 6.46 -10.22 9.50
CA GLY A 105 6.69 -10.40 8.06
C GLY A 105 5.67 -11.30 7.35
N LEU A 106 5.16 -12.34 8.03
CA LEU A 106 4.13 -13.24 7.46
C LEU A 106 2.81 -12.48 7.25
N PHE A 107 2.45 -11.66 8.23
CA PHE A 107 1.22 -10.88 8.22
C PHE A 107 1.28 -9.72 7.22
N LEU A 108 2.47 -9.14 6.97
CA LEU A 108 2.69 -8.19 5.88
C LEU A 108 2.56 -8.85 4.51
N ALA A 109 3.09 -10.07 4.35
CA ALA A 109 2.94 -10.85 3.13
C ALA A 109 1.47 -11.22 2.88
N LEU A 110 0.72 -11.56 3.94
CA LEU A 110 -0.72 -11.82 3.87
C LEU A 110 -1.49 -10.56 3.46
N ASP A 111 -1.18 -9.41 4.03
CA ASP A 111 -1.79 -8.13 3.68
C ASP A 111 -1.60 -7.79 2.19
N THR A 112 -0.38 -8.02 1.71
CA THR A 112 -0.01 -7.88 0.30
C THR A 112 -0.78 -8.87 -0.58
N PHE A 113 -0.86 -10.14 -0.18
CA PHE A 113 -1.61 -11.17 -0.89
C PHE A 113 -3.11 -10.85 -0.99
N ILE A 114 -3.71 -10.40 0.11
CA ILE A 114 -5.13 -9.98 0.13
C ILE A 114 -5.34 -8.79 -0.79
N SER A 115 -4.44 -7.80 -0.74
CA SER A 115 -4.53 -6.60 -1.60
C SER A 115 -4.47 -6.97 -3.08
N PHE A 116 -3.55 -7.85 -3.49
CA PHE A 116 -3.50 -8.35 -4.87
C PHE A 116 -4.75 -9.18 -5.23
N SER A 117 -5.25 -9.99 -4.30
CA SER A 117 -6.49 -10.74 -4.51
C SER A 117 -7.69 -9.82 -4.74
N ILE A 118 -7.78 -8.70 -4.00
CA ILE A 118 -8.80 -7.67 -4.20
C ILE A 118 -8.70 -7.09 -5.61
N ILE A 119 -7.49 -6.70 -6.05
CA ILE A 119 -7.27 -6.16 -7.40
C ILE A 119 -7.76 -7.17 -8.45
N CYS A 120 -7.34 -8.43 -8.34
CA CYS A 120 -7.74 -9.50 -9.25
C CYS A 120 -9.27 -9.70 -9.27
N LEU A 121 -9.92 -9.72 -8.10
CA LEU A 121 -11.36 -9.88 -7.99
C LEU A 121 -12.12 -8.72 -8.64
N VAL A 122 -11.73 -7.47 -8.37
CA VAL A 122 -12.39 -6.28 -8.93
C VAL A 122 -12.27 -6.22 -10.45
N LEU A 123 -11.10 -6.62 -10.99
CA LEU A 123 -10.88 -6.68 -12.44
C LEU A 123 -11.63 -7.84 -13.09
N TRP A 124 -11.51 -9.05 -12.53
CA TRP A 124 -12.11 -10.26 -13.12
C TRP A 124 -13.63 -10.25 -13.05
N SER A 125 -14.22 -9.78 -11.96
CA SER A 125 -15.68 -9.66 -11.79
C SER A 125 -16.31 -8.53 -12.61
N GLY A 126 -15.49 -7.66 -13.22
CA GLY A 126 -15.96 -6.46 -13.93
C GLY A 126 -16.47 -5.35 -13.01
N TRP A 127 -16.34 -5.48 -11.68
CA TRP A 127 -16.78 -4.47 -10.72
C TRP A 127 -16.06 -3.13 -10.88
N ILE A 128 -14.88 -3.12 -11.51
CA ILE A 128 -14.19 -1.90 -11.90
C ILE A 128 -15.09 -0.92 -12.66
N ALA A 129 -16.04 -1.42 -13.46
CA ALA A 129 -16.96 -0.59 -14.24
C ALA A 129 -18.04 0.10 -13.38
N ARG A 130 -18.20 -0.33 -12.12
CA ARG A 130 -19.16 0.28 -11.17
C ARG A 130 -18.54 1.40 -10.34
N LEU A 131 -17.23 1.64 -10.47
CA LEU A 131 -16.59 2.79 -9.85
C LEU A 131 -17.10 4.08 -10.51
N SER A 132 -17.28 5.13 -9.71
CA SER A 132 -17.51 6.47 -10.24
C SER A 132 -16.26 6.96 -10.96
N ARG A 133 -16.39 8.00 -11.79
CA ARG A 133 -15.26 8.56 -12.54
C ARG A 133 -14.06 8.93 -11.64
N GLU A 134 -14.33 9.55 -10.49
CA GLU A 134 -13.29 9.93 -9.53
C GLU A 134 -12.64 8.70 -8.87
N GLU A 135 -13.46 7.71 -8.48
CA GLU A 135 -12.98 6.45 -7.92
C GLU A 135 -12.11 5.68 -8.92
N SER A 136 -12.48 5.67 -10.20
CA SER A 136 -11.68 5.06 -11.27
C SER A 136 -10.34 5.76 -11.45
N TYR A 137 -10.29 7.09 -11.46
CA TYR A 137 -9.02 7.82 -11.54
C TYR A 137 -8.11 7.50 -10.36
N ILE A 138 -8.66 7.45 -9.14
CA ILE A 138 -7.92 7.07 -7.93
C ILE A 138 -7.42 5.62 -8.05
N TRP A 139 -8.26 4.70 -8.52
CA TRP A 139 -7.87 3.31 -8.74
C TRP A 139 -6.71 3.20 -9.73
N TYR A 140 -6.82 3.85 -10.89
CA TYR A 140 -5.78 3.82 -11.92
C TYR A 140 -4.48 4.44 -11.43
N ALA A 141 -4.55 5.59 -10.77
CA ALA A 141 -3.38 6.23 -10.17
C ALA A 141 -2.70 5.32 -9.14
N ALA A 142 -3.48 4.67 -8.26
CA ALA A 142 -2.97 3.73 -7.28
C ALA A 142 -2.33 2.50 -7.94
N THR A 143 -2.96 1.93 -8.97
CA THR A 143 -2.41 0.79 -9.74
C THR A 143 -1.10 1.17 -10.43
N THR A 144 -1.07 2.31 -11.11
CA THR A 144 0.14 2.80 -11.77
C THR A 144 1.25 3.02 -10.77
N LEU A 145 0.98 3.73 -9.67
CA LEU A 145 1.98 4.01 -8.64
C LEU A 145 2.51 2.71 -8.01
N ASN A 146 1.62 1.77 -7.69
CA ASN A 146 1.99 0.50 -7.06
C ASN A 146 2.85 -0.38 -7.98
N LEU A 147 2.37 -0.66 -9.19
CA LEU A 147 3.04 -1.60 -10.09
C LEU A 147 4.36 -1.03 -10.59
N ILE A 148 4.40 0.24 -11.00
CA ILE A 148 5.64 0.87 -11.46
C ILE A 148 6.66 0.90 -10.32
N SER A 149 6.26 1.25 -9.10
CA SER A 149 7.20 1.33 -7.98
C SER A 149 7.76 -0.04 -7.60
N ILE A 150 6.93 -1.10 -7.58
CA ILE A 150 7.40 -2.47 -7.36
C ILE A 150 8.38 -2.88 -8.46
N SER A 151 8.08 -2.60 -9.74
CA SER A 151 8.98 -2.90 -10.85
C SER A 151 10.30 -2.14 -10.74
N LEU A 152 10.28 -0.84 -10.40
CA LEU A 152 11.49 -0.04 -10.19
C LEU A 152 12.35 -0.57 -9.05
N VAL A 153 11.73 -0.93 -7.92
CA VAL A 153 12.43 -1.54 -6.78
C VAL A 153 13.09 -2.85 -7.20
N ASN A 154 12.39 -3.70 -7.96
CA ASN A 154 12.96 -4.98 -8.43
C ASN A 154 14.10 -4.78 -9.43
N ILE A 155 13.97 -3.89 -10.41
CA ILE A 155 15.04 -3.56 -11.37
C ILE A 155 16.27 -3.05 -10.62
N TRP A 156 16.07 -2.18 -9.64
CA TRP A 156 17.15 -1.64 -8.81
C TRP A 156 17.88 -2.73 -8.02
N LEU A 157 17.13 -3.64 -7.40
CA LEU A 157 17.71 -4.76 -6.65
C LEU A 157 18.54 -5.69 -7.54
N GLU A 158 18.08 -5.95 -8.78
CA GLU A 158 18.78 -6.81 -9.72
C GLU A 158 20.03 -6.12 -10.32
N LEU A 159 19.95 -4.83 -10.66
CA LEU A 159 21.12 -4.06 -11.12
C LEU A 159 22.26 -4.02 -10.10
N ARG A 160 21.93 -4.20 -8.82
CA ARG A 160 22.90 -4.20 -7.71
C ARG A 160 23.47 -5.58 -7.40
N ARG A 161 22.86 -6.66 -7.91
CA ARG A 161 23.26 -8.04 -7.63
C ARG A 161 24.46 -8.45 -8.49
#